data_AF-A0AAW2PN57-F1
#
_entry.id   AF-A0AAW2PN57-F1
#
_cell.length_a   1.000
_cell.length_b   1.000
_cell.length_c   1.000
_cell.angle_alpha   90.00
_cell.angle_beta   90.00
_cell.angle_gamma   90.00
#
_symmetry.space_group_name_H-M   'P 1'
#
loop_
_entity.id
_entity.type
_entity.pdbx_description
1 polymer ?
#
loop_
_entity_poly.entity_id
_entity_poly.type
_entity_poly.pdbx_seq_one_letter_code
_entity_poly.pdbx_strand_id
1 'polypeptide(L)'
;MAMSIYWAMTFILPKGIIREIEKRLRAFLWKGVSNVGYPKVAWSQVCKPVTKVGLGVREIKALNIAMMSRHLWDVVTRNGAFIWVQWIYHFRLRDKMVWMISVNTGYGDGER
;
A
#
# COMPACT_ATOMS: atom_id res chain seq x y z
N MET A 1 4.97 -2.38 17.63
CA MET A 1 3.93 -1.88 16.68
C MET A 1 4.50 -0.96 15.59
N ALA A 2 5.47 -0.08 15.89
CA ALA A 2 6.06 0.81 14.85
C ALA A 2 6.70 0.06 13.67
N MET A 3 7.44 -1.02 13.93
CA MET A 3 8.13 -1.80 12.89
C MET A 3 7.18 -2.44 11.86
N SER A 4 6.07 -3.02 12.31
CA SER A 4 5.06 -3.62 11.42
C SER A 4 4.35 -2.59 10.55
N ILE A 5 4.18 -1.37 11.05
CA ILE A 5 3.60 -0.27 10.28
C ILE A 5 4.59 0.18 9.22
N TYR A 6 5.86 0.38 9.58
CA TYR A 6 6.90 0.77 8.63
C TYR A 6 6.95 -0.16 7.41
N TRP A 7 7.00 -1.48 7.61
CA TRP A 7 7.01 -2.44 6.50
C TRP A 7 5.76 -2.36 5.62
N ALA A 8 4.59 -2.12 6.22
CA ALA A 8 3.33 -1.93 5.48
C ALA A 8 3.30 -0.61 4.68
N MET A 9 4.11 0.37 5.04
CA MET A 9 4.26 1.65 4.32
C MET A 9 5.37 1.62 3.26
N THR A 10 6.31 0.68 3.36
CA THR A 10 7.47 0.57 2.46
C THR A 10 7.26 -0.42 1.32
N PHE A 11 6.38 -1.42 1.50
CA PHE A 11 6.12 -2.45 0.49
C PHE A 11 4.69 -2.44 -0.03
N ILE A 12 4.50 -2.90 -1.27
CA ILE A 12 3.18 -3.23 -1.81
C ILE A 12 2.65 -4.46 -1.05
N LEU A 13 1.56 -4.28 -0.32
CA LEU A 13 0.99 -5.36 0.50
C LEU A 13 0.21 -6.36 -0.36
N PRO A 14 0.44 -7.68 -0.22
CA PRO A 14 -0.41 -8.69 -0.83
C PRO A 14 -1.84 -8.61 -0.30
N LYS A 15 -2.82 -8.88 -1.17
CA LYS A 15 -4.26 -8.85 -0.82
C LYS A 15 -4.61 -9.71 0.40
N GLY A 16 -3.92 -10.84 0.59
CA GLY A 16 -4.12 -11.73 1.74
C GLY A 16 -3.75 -11.07 3.07
N ILE A 17 -2.64 -10.35 3.12
CA ILE A 17 -2.20 -9.62 4.32
C ILE A 17 -3.18 -8.49 4.63
N ILE A 18 -3.60 -7.74 3.60
CA ILE A 18 -4.62 -6.69 3.76
C ILE A 18 -5.90 -7.27 4.37
N ARG A 19 -6.38 -8.42 3.85
CA ARG A 19 -7.58 -9.09 4.37
C ARG A 19 -7.43 -9.52 5.82
N GLU A 20 -6.28 -10.01 6.23
CA GLU A 20 -6.03 -10.42 7.62
C GLU A 20 -5.98 -9.21 8.56
N ILE A 21 -5.39 -8.10 8.13
CA ILE A 21 -5.42 -6.85 8.92
C ILE A 21 -6.86 -6.34 9.04
N GLU A 22 -7.63 -6.31 7.94
CA GLU A 22 -9.05 -5.92 7.99
C GLU A 22 -9.87 -6.83 8.90
N LYS A 23 -9.61 -8.14 8.90
CA LYS A 23 -10.27 -9.10 9.79
C LYS A 23 -10.01 -8.76 11.26
N ARG A 24 -8.77 -8.44 11.61
CA ARG A 24 -8.40 -8.02 12.98
C ARG A 24 -9.04 -6.70 13.37
N LEU A 25 -9.08 -5.72 12.46
CA LEU A 25 -9.75 -4.44 12.70
C LEU A 25 -11.26 -4.59 12.86
N ARG A 26 -11.90 -5.45 12.05
CA ARG A 26 -13.32 -5.81 12.19
C ARG A 26 -13.62 -6.49 13.50
N ALA A 27 -12.75 -7.42 13.92
CA ALA A 27 -12.88 -8.09 15.21
C ALA A 27 -12.74 -7.09 16.35
N PHE A 28 -11.75 -6.19 16.29
CA PHE A 28 -11.61 -5.11 17.26
C PHE A 28 -12.87 -4.21 17.33
N LEU A 29 -13.39 -3.80 16.17
CA LEU A 29 -14.52 -2.87 16.10
C LEU A 29 -15.85 -3.48 16.57
N TRP A 30 -16.12 -4.75 16.24
CA TRP A 30 -17.43 -5.36 16.48
C TRP A 30 -17.47 -6.41 17.58
N LYS A 31 -16.35 -7.05 17.91
CA LYS A 31 -16.30 -8.04 19.00
C LYS A 31 -15.84 -7.43 20.33
N GLY A 32 -14.97 -6.41 20.32
CA GLY A 32 -14.43 -5.87 21.59
C GLY A 32 -13.74 -6.97 22.42
N VAL A 33 -13.95 -6.97 23.74
CA VAL A 33 -13.37 -7.95 24.70
C VAL A 33 -14.17 -9.25 24.79
N SER A 34 -15.46 -9.22 24.42
CA SER A 34 -16.33 -10.40 24.42
C SER A 34 -16.25 -11.11 23.06
N ASN A 35 -16.20 -12.44 23.05
CA ASN A 35 -16.07 -13.20 21.80
C ASN A 35 -17.36 -13.21 20.93
N VAL A 36 -18.35 -12.40 21.29
CA VAL A 36 -19.71 -12.39 20.72
C VAL A 36 -19.99 -11.00 20.14
N GLY A 37 -19.89 -10.90 18.81
CA GLY A 37 -20.14 -9.67 18.08
C GLY A 37 -20.33 -9.95 16.59
N TYR A 38 -21.52 -9.68 16.08
CA TYR A 38 -21.82 -9.77 14.65
C TYR A 38 -21.53 -8.43 13.98
N PRO A 39 -20.93 -8.42 12.77
CA PRO A 39 -20.68 -7.17 12.05
C PRO A 39 -22.01 -6.51 11.69
N LYS A 40 -22.32 -5.37 12.32
CA LYS A 40 -23.56 -4.61 12.08
C LYS A 40 -23.53 -3.81 10.78
N VAL A 41 -22.33 -3.57 10.23
CA VAL A 41 -22.12 -2.72 9.06
C VAL A 41 -21.11 -3.38 8.12
N ALA A 42 -21.42 -3.37 6.81
CA ALA A 42 -20.48 -3.83 5.79
C ALA A 42 -19.20 -2.96 5.83
N TRP A 43 -18.04 -3.59 5.73
CA TRP A 43 -16.75 -2.89 5.84
C TRP A 43 -16.52 -1.83 4.77
N SER A 44 -17.09 -2.03 3.58
CA SER A 44 -17.11 -1.01 2.54
C SER A 44 -17.81 0.27 2.97
N GLN A 45 -18.79 0.21 3.88
CA GLN A 45 -19.46 1.37 4.46
C GLN A 45 -18.64 1.99 5.60
N VAL A 46 -17.93 1.16 6.38
CA VAL A 46 -16.97 1.63 7.41
C VAL A 46 -15.84 2.42 6.76
N CYS A 47 -15.38 1.96 5.58
CA CYS A 47 -14.29 2.58 4.83
C CYS A 47 -14.67 3.87 4.08
N LYS A 48 -15.93 4.29 4.14
CA LYS A 48 -16.36 5.56 3.54
C LYS A 48 -15.85 6.74 4.35
N PRO A 49 -15.57 7.88 3.70
CA PRO A 49 -15.24 9.11 4.39
C PRO A 49 -16.39 9.53 5.32
N VAL A 50 -16.06 10.17 6.44
CA VAL A 50 -17.01 10.60 7.49
C VAL A 50 -18.13 11.47 6.93
N THR A 51 -17.84 12.26 5.89
CA THR A 51 -18.81 13.09 5.16
C THR A 51 -19.95 12.30 4.49
N LYS A 52 -19.79 10.98 4.31
CA LYS A 52 -20.81 10.10 3.72
C LYS A 52 -21.38 9.09 4.72
N VAL A 53 -21.43 9.42 6.02
CA VAL A 53 -21.95 8.56 7.09
C VAL A 53 -21.12 7.26 7.25
N GLY A 54 -19.82 7.35 6.96
CA GLY A 54 -18.84 6.29 7.23
C GLY A 54 -18.08 6.53 8.53
N LEU A 55 -17.38 5.51 9.03
CA LEU A 55 -16.57 5.63 10.25
C LEU A 55 -15.23 6.36 10.01
N GLY A 56 -14.91 6.69 8.75
CA GLY A 56 -13.67 7.39 8.38
C GLY A 56 -12.42 6.50 8.38
N VAL A 57 -12.57 5.18 8.54
CA VAL A 57 -11.45 4.25 8.47
C VAL A 57 -10.97 4.18 7.02
N ARG A 58 -9.75 4.61 6.72
CA ARG A 58 -9.26 4.56 5.35
C ARG A 58 -9.00 3.12 4.92
N GLU A 59 -9.40 2.77 3.70
CA GLU A 59 -9.11 1.46 3.12
C GLU A 59 -7.59 1.24 3.07
N ILE A 60 -7.12 0.14 3.68
CA ILE A 60 -5.68 -0.16 3.81
C ILE A 60 -5.03 -0.27 2.45
N LYS A 61 -5.73 -0.85 1.48
CA LYS A 61 -5.25 -0.95 0.09
C LYS A 61 -5.02 0.44 -0.51
N ALA A 62 -5.97 1.35 -0.36
CA ALA A 62 -5.84 2.71 -0.87
C ALA A 62 -4.70 3.47 -0.17
N LEU A 63 -4.56 3.30 1.14
CA LEU A 63 -3.44 3.84 1.90
C LEU A 63 -2.08 3.33 1.41
N ASN A 64 -1.96 2.02 1.19
CA ASN A 64 -0.72 1.41 0.70
C ASN A 64 -0.35 1.97 -0.68
N ILE A 65 -1.31 2.06 -1.61
CA ILE A 65 -1.08 2.65 -2.94
C ILE A 65 -0.66 4.13 -2.83
N ALA A 66 -1.31 4.91 -1.97
CA ALA A 66 -0.97 6.31 -1.77
C ALA A 66 0.46 6.48 -1.23
N MET A 67 0.87 5.62 -0.30
CA MET A 67 2.24 5.63 0.24
C MET A 67 3.27 5.21 -0.80
N MET A 68 2.96 4.20 -1.63
CA MET A 68 3.82 3.82 -2.76
C MET A 68 3.94 4.95 -3.78
N SER A 69 2.86 5.68 -4.02
CA SER A 69 2.84 6.84 -4.91
C SER A 69 3.74 7.97 -4.38
N ARG A 70 3.81 8.15 -3.06
CA ARG A 70 4.74 9.10 -2.44
C ARG A 70 6.20 8.71 -2.68
N HIS A 71 6.55 7.44 -2.46
CA HIS A 71 7.90 6.95 -2.76
C HIS A 71 8.26 7.10 -4.24
N LEU A 72 7.32 6.80 -5.14
CA LEU A 72 7.50 7.03 -6.58
C LEU A 72 7.75 8.51 -6.88
N TRP A 73 6.99 9.40 -6.26
CA TRP A 73 7.17 10.85 -6.40
C TRP A 73 8.56 11.30 -5.94
N ASP A 74 9.07 10.78 -4.82
CA ASP A 74 10.41 11.10 -4.32
C ASP A 74 11.51 10.64 -5.31
N VAL A 75 11.29 9.50 -6.00
CA VAL A 75 12.18 9.06 -7.08
C VAL A 75 12.07 9.98 -8.30
N VAL A 76 10.87 10.30 -8.76
CA VAL A 76 10.66 11.15 -9.94
C VAL A 76 11.24 12.56 -9.74
N THR A 77 11.10 13.13 -8.54
CA THR A 77 11.63 14.46 -8.19
C THR A 77 13.12 14.47 -7.86
N ARG A 78 13.80 13.32 -7.92
CA ARG A 78 15.23 13.18 -7.57
C ARG A 78 15.54 13.80 -6.21
N ASN A 79 14.68 13.53 -5.22
CA ASN A 79 14.84 14.14 -3.92
C ASN A 79 16.11 13.62 -3.23
N GLY A 80 17.18 14.42 -3.28
CA GLY A 80 18.51 14.08 -2.74
C GLY A 80 18.56 13.98 -1.22
N ALA A 81 17.49 14.35 -0.51
CA ALA A 81 17.40 14.16 0.94
C ALA A 81 17.35 12.68 1.34
N PHE A 82 16.93 11.79 0.42
CA PHE A 82 16.79 10.37 0.69
C PHE A 82 17.94 9.56 0.07
N ILE A 83 18.78 8.95 0.93
CA ILE A 83 19.93 8.15 0.50
C ILE A 83 19.54 6.97 -0.41
N TRP A 84 18.38 6.37 -0.18
CA TRP A 84 17.88 5.27 -1.00
C TRP A 84 17.50 5.72 -2.41
N VAL A 85 17.02 6.97 -2.58
CA VAL A 85 16.75 7.55 -3.91
C VAL A 85 18.06 7.73 -4.65
N GLN A 86 19.08 8.31 -4.01
CA GLN A 86 20.41 8.45 -4.60
C GLN A 86 21.02 7.09 -4.99
N TRP A 87 20.87 6.09 -4.12
CA TRP A 87 21.36 4.73 -4.39
C TRP A 87 20.68 4.11 -5.62
N ILE A 88 19.35 4.24 -5.76
CA ILE A 88 18.63 3.74 -6.96
C ILE A 88 19.13 4.47 -8.21
N TYR A 89 19.35 5.78 -8.14
CA TYR A 89 19.87 6.54 -9.28
C TYR A 89 21.27 6.09 -9.71
N HIS A 90 22.15 5.88 -8.75
CA HIS A 90 23.52 5.45 -8.99
C HIS A 90 23.62 4.01 -9.51
N PHE A 91 22.93 3.05 -8.87
CA PHE A 91 23.10 1.62 -9.18
C PHE A 91 22.10 1.09 -10.20
N ARG A 92 20.85 1.57 -10.20
CA ARG A 92 19.76 0.97 -10.98
C ARG A 92 19.38 1.80 -12.21
N LEU A 93 19.17 3.10 -12.05
CA LEU A 93 18.71 3.98 -13.13
C LEU A 93 19.87 4.51 -14.00
N ARG A 94 21.12 4.54 -13.50
CA ARG A 94 22.27 5.13 -14.19
C ARG A 94 21.95 6.54 -14.73
N ASP A 95 21.35 7.38 -13.89
CA ASP A 95 20.88 8.73 -14.22
C ASP A 95 19.79 8.85 -15.30
N LYS A 96 19.25 7.74 -15.81
CA LYS A 96 18.11 7.75 -16.72
C LYS A 96 16.83 8.07 -15.97
N MET A 97 15.87 8.71 -16.67
CA MET A 97 14.54 8.90 -16.11
C MET A 97 13.84 7.55 -15.90
N VAL A 98 13.08 7.42 -14.82
CA VAL A 98 12.31 6.21 -14.48
C VAL A 98 11.48 5.72 -15.67
N TRP A 99 10.91 6.66 -16.43
CA TRP A 99 10.04 6.41 -17.58
C TRP A 99 10.77 5.88 -18.82
N MET A 100 12.10 6.01 -18.89
CA MET A 100 12.89 5.52 -20.03
C MET A 100 13.35 4.06 -19.87
N ILE A 101 13.09 3.43 -18.72
CA ILE A 101 13.45 2.02 -18.53
C ILE A 101 12.50 1.19 -19.40
N SER A 102 13.02 0.56 -20.45
CA SER A 102 12.23 -0.44 -21.17
C SER A 102 11.95 -1.59 -20.21
N VAL A 103 10.68 -1.81 -19.89
CA VAL A 103 10.26 -3.06 -19.26
C VAL A 103 10.56 -4.13 -20.29
N ASN A 104 11.61 -4.92 -20.06
CA ASN A 104 11.93 -6.04 -20.94
C ASN A 104 10.87 -7.10 -20.67
N THR A 105 9.74 -6.97 -21.36
CA THR A 105 8.65 -7.94 -21.37
C THR A 105 9.15 -9.14 -22.17
N GLY A 106 10.09 -9.90 -21.60
CA GLY A 106 10.45 -11.23 -22.05
C GLY A 106 9.31 -12.21 -21.72
N TYR A 107 8.12 -11.92 -22.21
CA TYR A 107 7.06 -12.90 -22.36
C TYR A 107 7.23 -13.42 -23.78
N GLY A 108 7.87 -14.58 -23.90
CA GLY A 108 8.13 -15.21 -25.19
C GLY A 108 6.83 -15.32 -25.99
N ASP A 109 6.80 -14.63 -27.11
CA ASP A 109 5.92 -14.93 -28.23
C ASP A 109 6.13 -16.40 -28.59
N GLY A 110 5.17 -17.23 -28.18
CA GLY A 110 5.05 -18.61 -28.63
C GLY A 110 4.57 -18.62 -30.07
N GLU A 111 5.49 -18.44 -31.01
CA GLU A 111 5.29 -18.89 -32.39
C GLU A 111 5.49 -20.41 -32.46
N ARG A 112 4.39 -21.11 -32.79
CA ARG A 112 4.21 -22.43 -33.45
C ARG A 112 3.25 -23.36 -32.72
#